data_AF-A0AAW6ZTW7-F1
#
_entry.id   AF-A0AAW6ZTW7-F1
#
_cell.length_a   1.000
_cell.length_b   1.000
_cell.length_c   1.000
_cell.angle_alpha   90.00
_cell.angle_beta   90.00
_cell.angle_gamma   90.00
#
_symmetry.space_group_name_H-M   'P 1'
#
loop_
_entity.id
_entity.type
_entity.pdbx_description
1 polymer ?
#
loop_
_entity_poly.entity_id
_entity_poly.type
_entity_poly.pdbx_seq_one_letter_code
_entity_poly.pdbx_strand_id
1 'polypeptide(L)'
;MIKRLLLSVAILAAAPIVKADSLPERIDTFTELFNYQSAEKSYDIRVLQSNYPTKLLSPDSMLPQTADYPLKDIQQLYQLANTCRGKLPLSPLITEPLVFTRAICKGTQLTPRWFSRSGLIHPGGGSYAARYVDKYPELQDKLAQYMHIKERKNVQGDELLASLKSMNDDAINALIAGASMFIEQNELWLRRGDHYFVFPKSVWQENVANAGLSFKLASQTKSCFVKRGNICWDVEDHSQVLRISMIILVIANIFLVIGWAVYRWNSKRQELRSRMLVLQILTHELRTPIASLSLTVEGFRREFERLPESVYDEFRRLCEDTRRLRQLAEASKDYLQSDNQPLATEWVPSVQEWLEFKIEEEFNESVQFVINQDISAKINVYWLGTCIDNLLRNAIKYGEAPVRLDVETSAQKLVIRVIDEGKLSSKDWAHLRKPFVSKSGLGLGLTIVESMMGRMGGKMSLIGPPTTFILEIPCETDSASR
;
A
#
# COMPACT_ATOMS: atom_id res chain seq x y z
N MET A 1 10.93 7.97 31.30
CA MET A 1 10.61 7.77 29.86
C MET A 1 10.36 9.09 29.10
N ILE A 2 9.79 10.13 29.73
CA ILE A 2 9.40 11.40 29.07
C ILE A 2 10.60 12.28 28.64
N LYS A 3 11.72 12.27 29.36
CA LYS A 3 12.91 13.09 29.01
C LYS A 3 13.66 12.65 27.74
N ARG A 4 13.52 11.40 27.29
CA ARG A 4 14.15 10.92 26.04
C ARG A 4 13.38 11.33 24.78
N LEU A 5 12.08 11.62 24.91
CA LEU A 5 11.24 12.04 23.78
C LEU A 5 11.47 13.51 23.38
N LEU A 6 11.79 14.37 24.35
CA LEU A 6 12.04 15.79 24.12
C LEU A 6 13.38 16.05 23.40
N LEU A 7 14.39 15.20 23.63
CA LEU A 7 15.70 15.35 22.99
C LEU A 7 15.66 15.02 21.48
N SER A 8 14.79 14.11 21.06
CA SER A 8 14.57 13.76 19.65
C SER A 8 13.82 14.86 18.86
N VAL A 9 12.99 15.67 19.53
CA VAL A 9 12.27 16.78 18.87
C VAL A 9 13.18 17.99 18.64
N ALA A 10 14.16 18.21 19.53
CA ALA A 10 15.11 19.33 19.39
C ALA A 10 16.08 19.16 18.21
N ILE A 11 16.38 17.93 17.80
CA ILE A 11 17.30 17.66 16.67
C ILE A 11 16.64 17.95 15.31
N LEU A 12 15.30 17.91 15.21
CA LEU A 12 14.59 18.29 13.98
C LEU A 12 14.53 19.81 13.74
N ALA A 13 14.75 20.64 14.77
CA ALA A 13 14.70 22.10 14.65
C ALA A 13 16.03 22.71 14.14
N ALA A 14 17.09 21.91 14.00
CA ALA A 14 18.39 22.33 13.50
C ALA A 14 18.64 21.87 12.05
N ALA A 15 17.59 21.68 11.25
CA ALA A 15 17.77 21.59 9.81
C ALA A 15 18.25 22.96 9.31
N PRO A 16 19.37 23.03 8.56
CA PRO A 16 19.75 24.27 7.91
C PRO A 16 18.57 24.70 7.04
N ILE A 17 18.22 25.98 7.07
CA ILE A 17 17.30 26.58 6.11
C ILE A 17 17.98 26.44 4.75
N VAL A 18 17.71 25.33 4.05
CA VAL A 18 18.13 25.14 2.68
C VAL A 18 17.35 26.17 1.87
N LYS A 19 18.00 27.29 1.54
CA LYS A 19 17.45 28.20 0.54
C LYS A 19 17.33 27.39 -0.75
N ALA A 20 16.10 27.22 -1.21
CA ALA A 20 15.85 26.59 -2.49
C ALA A 20 16.23 27.60 -3.57
N ASP A 21 17.47 27.55 -4.04
CA ASP A 21 17.92 28.39 -5.15
C ASP A 21 17.05 28.12 -6.38
N SER A 22 16.60 29.21 -6.99
CA SER A 22 15.76 29.16 -8.19
C SER A 22 16.54 28.61 -9.39
N LEU A 23 15.82 28.08 -10.38
CA LEU A 23 16.47 27.51 -11.56
C LEU A 23 17.38 28.52 -12.30
N PRO A 24 17.02 29.81 -12.47
CA PRO A 24 17.94 30.81 -13.02
C PRO A 24 19.22 31.00 -12.19
N GLU A 25 19.13 31.08 -10.85
CA GLU A 25 20.31 31.23 -9.97
C GLU A 25 21.24 30.03 -10.07
N ARG A 26 20.70 28.81 -10.21
CA ARG A 26 21.48 27.59 -10.45
C ARG A 26 22.19 27.64 -11.80
N ILE A 27 21.55 28.17 -12.84
CA ILE A 27 22.18 28.32 -14.17
C ILE A 27 23.29 29.36 -14.12
N ASP A 28 23.11 30.46 -13.38
CA ASP A 28 24.16 31.47 -13.19
C ASP A 28 25.35 30.85 -12.43
N THR A 29 25.08 30.13 -11.34
CA THR A 29 26.09 29.36 -10.58
C THR A 29 26.83 28.38 -11.50
N PHE A 30 26.10 27.65 -12.35
CA PHE A 30 26.68 26.74 -13.32
C PHE A 30 27.69 27.42 -14.24
N THR A 31 27.39 28.62 -14.75
CA THR A 31 28.33 29.37 -15.60
C THR A 31 29.56 29.86 -14.85
N GLU A 32 29.45 30.13 -13.55
CA GLU A 32 30.56 30.58 -12.70
C GLU A 32 31.55 29.45 -12.37
N LEU A 33 31.13 28.18 -12.43
CA LEU A 33 31.99 27.02 -12.18
C LEU A 33 33.07 26.79 -13.25
N PHE A 34 33.00 27.46 -14.40
CA PHE A 34 33.93 27.26 -15.50
C PHE A 34 35.18 28.12 -15.37
N ASN A 35 36.35 27.49 -15.51
CA ASN A 35 37.60 28.22 -15.74
C ASN A 35 37.76 28.53 -17.23
N TYR A 36 37.46 29.78 -17.62
CA TYR A 36 37.51 30.23 -19.01
C TYR A 36 38.91 30.27 -19.61
N GLN A 37 39.98 30.25 -18.80
CA GLN A 37 41.35 30.19 -19.28
C GLN A 37 41.75 28.78 -19.75
N SER A 38 41.06 27.74 -19.26
CA SER A 38 41.31 26.34 -19.64
C SER A 38 40.32 25.82 -20.69
N ALA A 39 39.61 26.71 -21.39
CA ALA A 39 38.75 26.31 -22.50
C ALA A 39 39.60 25.71 -23.63
N GLU A 40 39.07 24.69 -24.31
CA GLU A 40 39.79 24.01 -25.41
C GLU A 40 39.95 24.97 -26.60
N LYS A 41 38.89 25.74 -26.89
CA LYS A 41 38.83 26.69 -28.00
C LYS A 41 38.09 27.95 -27.55
N SER A 42 38.45 29.08 -28.17
CA SER A 42 37.71 30.33 -27.99
C SER A 42 37.57 31.06 -29.33
N TYR A 43 36.41 31.67 -29.54
CA TYR A 43 36.08 32.36 -30.78
C TYR A 43 35.50 33.75 -30.48
N ASP A 44 36.06 34.79 -31.10
CA ASP A 44 35.54 36.15 -31.04
C ASP A 44 34.26 36.26 -31.89
N ILE A 45 33.17 36.69 -31.27
CA ILE A 45 31.85 36.80 -31.89
C ILE A 45 31.87 37.81 -33.05
N ARG A 46 32.66 38.88 -32.94
CA ARG A 46 32.74 39.93 -33.97
C ARG A 46 33.41 39.40 -35.23
N VAL A 47 34.46 38.60 -35.06
CA VAL A 47 35.16 37.92 -36.16
C VAL A 47 34.25 36.88 -36.82
N LEU A 48 33.47 36.14 -36.01
CA LEU A 48 32.50 35.18 -36.51
C LEU A 48 31.42 35.88 -37.36
N GLN A 49 30.85 36.98 -36.85
CA GLN A 49 29.83 37.77 -37.54
C GLN A 49 30.36 38.44 -38.82
N SER A 50 31.63 38.89 -38.83
CA SER A 50 32.23 39.50 -40.03
C SER A 50 32.53 38.48 -41.12
N ASN A 51 33.01 37.30 -40.74
CA ASN A 51 33.47 36.27 -41.69
C ASN A 51 32.32 35.37 -42.17
N TYR A 52 31.27 35.23 -41.36
CA TYR A 52 30.12 34.37 -41.64
C TYR A 52 28.81 35.15 -41.46
N PRO A 53 28.34 35.85 -42.51
CA PRO A 53 27.01 36.45 -42.52
C PRO A 53 25.94 35.43 -42.16
N THR A 54 24.90 35.85 -41.43
CA THR A 54 23.81 34.97 -40.94
C THR A 54 23.20 34.09 -42.04
N LYS A 55 23.03 34.65 -43.25
CA LYS A 55 22.49 33.92 -44.41
C LYS A 55 23.39 32.76 -44.88
N LEU A 56 24.70 32.83 -44.62
CA LEU A 56 25.64 31.75 -44.97
C LEU A 56 25.78 30.70 -43.88
N LEU A 57 25.10 30.89 -42.74
CA LEU A 57 25.04 29.95 -41.61
C LEU A 57 23.69 29.25 -41.51
N SER A 58 22.60 29.99 -41.77
CA SER A 58 21.23 29.48 -41.56
C SER A 58 20.91 28.27 -42.47
N PRO A 59 20.48 27.13 -41.89
CA PRO A 59 20.09 25.93 -42.65
C PRO A 59 19.01 26.22 -43.70
N ASP A 60 18.09 27.14 -43.41
CA ASP A 60 16.99 27.53 -44.30
C ASP A 60 17.49 28.13 -45.62
N SER A 61 18.72 28.66 -45.64
CA SER A 61 19.32 29.25 -46.84
C SER A 61 19.70 28.19 -47.89
N MET A 62 19.83 26.93 -47.49
CA MET A 62 20.03 25.81 -48.42
C MET A 62 18.73 25.35 -49.08
N LEU A 63 17.57 25.73 -48.54
CA LEU A 63 16.26 25.36 -49.06
C LEU A 63 15.81 26.34 -50.16
N PRO A 64 14.88 25.94 -51.06
CA PRO A 64 14.25 26.87 -51.98
C PRO A 64 13.54 28.01 -51.23
N GLN A 65 13.82 29.25 -51.60
CA GLN A 65 13.30 30.47 -50.96
C GLN A 65 11.88 30.80 -51.45
N THR A 66 10.98 29.82 -51.48
CA THR A 66 9.62 29.96 -52.03
C THR A 66 8.73 30.91 -51.25
N ALA A 67 9.09 31.24 -50.01
CA ALA A 67 8.40 32.23 -49.20
C ALA A 67 8.68 33.68 -49.65
N ASP A 68 9.88 33.95 -50.19
CA ASP A 68 10.34 35.31 -50.49
C ASP A 68 10.05 35.75 -51.94
N TYR A 69 9.79 34.80 -52.84
CA TYR A 69 9.59 35.09 -54.26
C TYR A 69 8.28 34.47 -54.79
N PRO A 70 7.57 35.15 -55.70
CA PRO A 70 6.41 34.58 -56.36
C PRO A 70 6.78 33.31 -57.12
N LEU A 71 6.02 32.22 -56.91
CA LEU A 71 6.30 30.92 -57.51
C LEU A 71 6.42 30.98 -59.05
N LYS A 72 5.59 31.80 -59.70
CA LYS A 72 5.62 32.00 -61.15
C LYS A 72 6.95 32.61 -61.64
N ASP A 73 7.52 33.55 -60.87
CA ASP A 73 8.79 34.19 -61.22
C ASP A 73 9.95 33.21 -61.01
N ILE A 74 9.92 32.39 -59.95
CA ILE A 74 10.90 31.31 -59.74
C ILE A 74 10.85 30.32 -60.92
N GLN A 75 9.65 29.90 -61.35
CA GLN A 75 9.48 28.98 -62.47
C GLN A 75 10.05 29.56 -63.77
N GLN A 76 9.78 30.83 -64.06
CA GLN A 76 10.33 31.51 -65.23
C GLN A 76 11.86 31.64 -65.14
N LEU A 77 12.40 31.99 -63.98
CA LEU A 77 13.83 32.08 -63.75
C LEU A 77 14.51 30.71 -63.93
N TYR A 78 13.89 29.64 -63.45
CA TYR A 78 14.38 28.27 -63.61
C TYR A 78 14.37 27.82 -65.08
N GLN A 79 13.29 28.09 -65.81
CA GLN A 79 13.23 27.83 -67.26
C GLN A 79 14.30 28.62 -68.03
N LEU A 80 14.49 29.90 -67.65
CA LEU A 80 15.52 30.76 -68.23
C LEU A 80 16.93 30.23 -67.93
N ALA A 81 17.19 29.74 -66.72
CA ALA A 81 18.49 29.16 -66.35
C ALA A 81 18.82 27.90 -67.17
N ASN A 82 17.81 27.07 -67.46
CA ASN A 82 18.00 25.82 -68.21
C ASN A 82 18.14 26.04 -69.72
N THR A 83 17.35 26.96 -70.30
CA THR A 83 17.27 27.13 -71.76
C THR A 83 18.02 28.37 -72.27
N CYS A 84 18.39 29.29 -71.38
CA CYS A 84 18.90 30.62 -71.69
C CYS A 84 18.02 31.43 -72.66
N ARG A 85 16.74 31.06 -72.77
CA ARG A 85 15.71 31.67 -73.63
C ARG A 85 14.37 31.71 -72.87
N GLY A 86 13.41 32.46 -73.38
CA GLY A 86 12.06 32.52 -72.81
C GLY A 86 11.67 33.90 -72.26
N LYS A 87 10.52 33.95 -71.59
CA LYS A 87 9.95 35.18 -71.02
C LYS A 87 10.71 35.56 -69.75
N LEU A 88 11.03 36.85 -69.61
CA LEU A 88 11.68 37.38 -68.42
C LEU A 88 10.63 37.64 -67.32
N PRO A 89 10.93 37.28 -66.06
CA PRO A 89 10.07 37.65 -64.95
C PRO A 89 10.13 39.17 -64.72
N LEU A 90 8.98 39.78 -64.40
CA LEU A 90 8.80 41.24 -64.33
C LEU A 90 8.83 41.78 -62.90
N SER A 91 8.84 40.91 -61.90
CA SER A 91 8.82 41.32 -60.50
C SER A 91 10.14 42.00 -60.10
N PRO A 92 10.11 43.13 -59.38
CA PRO A 92 11.33 43.79 -58.90
C PRO A 92 12.12 42.90 -57.92
N LEU A 93 11.47 41.97 -57.23
CA LEU A 93 12.09 41.06 -56.27
C LEU A 93 13.12 40.13 -56.94
N ILE A 94 12.92 39.80 -58.23
CA ILE A 94 13.78 38.85 -58.95
C ILE A 94 14.92 39.53 -59.72
N THR A 95 15.09 40.85 -59.57
CA THR A 95 16.08 41.63 -60.36
C THR A 95 17.49 41.08 -60.22
N GLU A 96 17.94 40.84 -58.98
CA GLU A 96 19.26 40.28 -58.71
C GLU A 96 19.42 38.84 -59.22
N PRO A 97 18.50 37.90 -58.91
CA PRO A 97 18.55 36.56 -59.51
C PRO A 97 18.55 36.57 -61.04
N LEU A 98 17.79 37.48 -61.66
CA LEU A 98 17.74 37.63 -63.11
C LEU A 98 19.08 38.11 -63.69
N VAL A 99 19.74 39.06 -63.02
CA VAL A 99 21.09 39.52 -63.40
C VAL A 99 22.07 38.35 -63.35
N PHE A 100 22.03 37.55 -62.27
CA PHE A 100 22.87 36.36 -62.12
C PHE A 100 22.62 35.33 -63.24
N THR A 101 21.36 34.93 -63.47
CA THR A 101 21.00 33.95 -64.51
C THR A 101 21.43 34.42 -65.90
N ARG A 102 21.25 35.71 -66.22
CA ARG A 102 21.69 36.28 -67.50
C ARG A 102 23.21 36.29 -67.63
N ALA A 103 23.95 36.60 -66.56
CA ALA A 103 25.41 36.57 -66.58
C ALA A 103 25.93 35.15 -66.84
N ILE A 104 25.34 34.14 -66.19
CA ILE A 104 25.63 32.73 -66.45
C ILE A 104 25.35 32.36 -67.91
N CYS A 105 24.17 32.71 -68.44
CA CYS A 105 23.79 32.38 -69.82
C CYS A 105 24.66 33.04 -70.88
N LYS A 106 25.09 34.29 -70.66
CA LYS A 106 25.93 35.05 -71.60
C LYS A 106 27.44 34.86 -71.40
N GLY A 107 27.86 34.15 -70.34
CA GLY A 107 29.27 34.03 -69.97
C GLY A 107 29.87 35.35 -69.49
N THR A 108 29.07 36.26 -68.94
CA THR A 108 29.56 37.52 -68.38
C THR A 108 30.24 37.26 -67.04
N GLN A 109 31.44 37.79 -66.84
CA GLN A 109 32.16 37.62 -65.58
C GLN A 109 31.53 38.46 -64.46
N LEU A 110 31.23 37.82 -63.33
CA LEU A 110 30.79 38.48 -62.10
C LEU A 110 31.99 38.65 -61.17
N THR A 111 32.26 39.90 -60.78
CA THR A 111 33.38 40.19 -59.87
C THR A 111 33.06 39.77 -58.43
N PRO A 112 34.06 39.49 -57.57
CA PRO A 112 33.83 39.23 -56.14
C PRO A 112 33.00 40.33 -55.45
N ARG A 113 33.11 41.59 -55.92
CA ARG A 113 32.34 42.73 -55.42
C ARG A 113 30.84 42.64 -55.72
N TRP A 114 30.45 41.92 -56.78
CA TRP A 114 29.04 41.64 -57.04
C TRP A 114 28.48 40.72 -55.96
N PHE A 115 29.20 39.64 -55.61
CA PHE A 115 28.78 38.70 -54.57
C PHE A 115 28.76 39.34 -53.18
N SER A 116 29.70 40.23 -52.85
CA SER A 116 29.67 40.93 -51.57
C SER A 116 28.52 41.93 -51.40
N ARG A 117 27.95 42.40 -52.51
CA ARG A 117 26.81 43.33 -52.54
C ARG A 117 25.48 42.65 -52.80
N SER A 118 25.49 41.37 -53.16
CA SER A 118 24.28 40.62 -53.46
C SER A 118 23.59 40.15 -52.17
N GLY A 119 22.37 39.64 -52.30
CA GLY A 119 21.65 38.95 -51.26
C GLY A 119 22.26 37.60 -50.84
N LEU A 120 23.37 37.18 -51.46
CA LEU A 120 24.13 35.93 -51.28
C LEU A 120 23.40 34.64 -51.68
N ILE A 121 22.11 34.52 -51.33
CA ILE A 121 21.31 33.31 -51.49
C ILE A 121 20.53 33.33 -52.79
N HIS A 122 20.63 32.24 -53.54
CA HIS A 122 19.88 32.04 -54.78
C HIS A 122 18.43 31.62 -54.46
N PRO A 123 17.40 32.05 -55.23
CA PRO A 123 16.00 31.71 -54.96
C PRO A 123 15.71 30.20 -54.91
N GLY A 124 16.49 29.41 -55.64
CA GLY A 124 16.43 27.94 -55.63
C GLY A 124 17.16 27.25 -54.47
N GLY A 125 17.61 28.00 -53.45
CA GLY A 125 18.44 27.49 -52.36
C GLY A 125 19.92 27.43 -52.69
N GLY A 126 20.73 27.52 -51.64
CA GLY A 126 22.19 27.64 -51.74
C GLY A 126 22.63 29.03 -52.17
N SER A 127 23.94 29.25 -52.28
CA SER A 127 24.48 30.57 -52.60
C SER A 127 24.68 30.79 -54.10
N TYR A 128 24.66 32.06 -54.53
CA TYR A 128 25.05 32.44 -55.89
C TYR A 128 26.51 32.06 -56.18
N ALA A 129 27.38 32.22 -55.19
CA ALA A 129 28.79 31.94 -55.33
C ALA A 129 29.02 30.45 -55.60
N ALA A 130 28.32 29.54 -54.90
CA ALA A 130 28.43 28.11 -55.12
C ALA A 130 28.06 27.73 -56.56
N ARG A 131 26.90 28.19 -57.03
CA ARG A 131 26.43 27.95 -58.41
C ARG A 131 27.35 28.55 -59.47
N TYR A 132 28.00 29.68 -59.15
CA TYR A 132 28.96 30.31 -60.06
C TYR A 132 30.26 29.49 -60.14
N VAL A 133 30.75 29.01 -59.00
CA VAL A 133 31.93 28.15 -58.90
C VAL A 133 31.71 26.79 -59.55
N ASP A 134 30.49 26.23 -59.51
CA ASP A 134 30.15 25.00 -60.24
C ASP A 134 30.40 25.14 -61.76
N LYS A 135 30.19 26.36 -62.30
CA LYS A 135 30.46 26.68 -63.71
C LYS A 135 31.91 27.13 -63.97
N TYR A 136 32.54 27.79 -62.99
CA TYR A 136 33.88 28.35 -63.06
C TYR A 136 34.72 27.89 -61.84
N PRO A 137 35.19 26.63 -61.82
CA PRO A 137 35.85 26.04 -60.64
C PRO A 137 37.13 26.76 -60.20
N GLU A 138 37.80 27.46 -61.11
CA GLU A 138 39.01 28.26 -60.84
C GLU A 138 38.76 29.43 -59.88
N LEU A 139 37.51 29.81 -59.65
CA LEU A 139 37.12 30.90 -58.74
C LEU A 139 36.78 30.42 -57.33
N GLN A 140 36.89 29.11 -57.03
CA GLN A 140 36.57 28.52 -55.73
C GLN A 140 37.19 29.29 -54.56
N ASP A 141 38.50 29.55 -54.60
CA ASP A 141 39.21 30.16 -53.47
C ASP A 141 38.82 31.63 -53.28
N LYS A 142 38.50 32.34 -54.37
CA LYS A 142 38.10 33.76 -54.32
C LYS A 142 36.67 33.95 -53.83
N LEU A 143 35.79 32.99 -54.12
CA LEU A 143 34.36 33.08 -53.85
C LEU A 143 33.91 32.28 -52.62
N ALA A 144 34.78 31.45 -52.02
CA ALA A 144 34.47 30.62 -50.86
C ALA A 144 33.81 31.39 -49.70
N GLN A 145 34.26 32.62 -49.42
CA GLN A 145 33.70 33.47 -48.35
C GLN A 145 32.23 33.89 -48.58
N TYR A 146 31.73 33.81 -49.81
CA TYR A 146 30.34 34.12 -50.18
C TYR A 146 29.49 32.84 -50.36
N MET A 147 30.06 31.67 -50.05
CA MET A 147 29.36 30.39 -50.09
C MET A 147 28.80 30.04 -48.71
N HIS A 148 27.66 29.33 -48.70
CA HIS A 148 27.11 28.79 -47.46
C HIS A 148 28.11 27.80 -46.85
N ILE A 149 28.19 27.72 -45.51
CA ILE A 149 29.19 26.87 -44.83
C ILE A 149 29.15 25.40 -45.28
N LYS A 150 27.96 24.87 -45.58
CA LYS A 150 27.77 23.49 -46.07
C LYS A 150 28.28 23.29 -47.51
N GLU A 151 28.34 24.35 -48.32
CA GLU A 151 28.84 24.33 -49.71
C GLU A 151 30.37 24.49 -49.79
N ARG A 152 31.01 25.06 -48.76
CA ARG A 152 32.46 25.26 -48.72
C ARG A 152 33.21 23.93 -48.61
N LYS A 153 34.33 23.79 -49.32
CA LYS A 153 35.27 22.67 -49.15
C LYS A 153 35.95 22.78 -47.77
N ASN A 154 36.26 21.64 -47.17
CA ASN A 154 37.05 21.64 -45.92
C ASN A 154 38.46 22.11 -46.24
N VAL A 155 38.87 23.24 -45.65
CA VAL A 155 40.23 23.76 -45.76
C VAL A 155 41.02 23.21 -44.58
N GLN A 156 42.18 22.61 -44.84
CA GLN A 156 43.08 22.17 -43.76
C GLN A 156 43.52 23.39 -42.94
N GLY A 157 43.25 23.36 -41.64
CA GLY A 157 43.61 24.43 -40.70
C GLY A 157 42.50 25.42 -40.33
N ASP A 158 41.31 25.36 -40.95
CA ASP A 158 40.14 26.16 -40.53
C ASP A 158 39.25 25.36 -39.56
N GLU A 159 39.67 25.31 -38.29
CA GLU A 159 38.94 24.62 -37.23
C GLU A 159 37.54 25.21 -36.99
N LEU A 160 37.39 26.54 -37.13
CA LEU A 160 36.11 27.21 -36.94
C LEU A 160 35.11 26.77 -38.00
N LEU A 161 35.49 26.76 -39.28
CA LEU A 161 34.62 26.27 -40.34
C LEU A 161 34.25 24.80 -40.13
N ALA A 162 35.20 23.97 -39.67
CA ALA A 162 34.92 22.58 -39.37
C ALA A 162 33.86 22.44 -38.24
N SER A 163 34.01 23.20 -37.15
CA SER A 163 33.03 23.27 -36.06
C SER A 163 31.66 23.76 -36.54
N LEU A 164 31.59 24.83 -37.34
CA LEU A 164 30.34 25.36 -37.87
C LEU A 164 29.64 24.36 -38.80
N LYS A 165 30.42 23.61 -39.60
CA LYS A 165 29.86 22.60 -40.51
C LYS A 165 29.34 21.38 -39.77
N SER A 166 29.89 21.02 -38.62
CA SER A 166 29.41 19.87 -37.84
C SER A 166 28.13 20.18 -37.07
N MET A 167 27.89 21.45 -36.72
CA MET A 167 26.69 21.88 -35.98
C MET A 167 25.38 21.42 -36.64
N ASN A 168 24.47 20.98 -35.78
CA ASN A 168 23.06 20.77 -36.13
C ASN A 168 22.29 22.11 -36.21
N ASP A 169 21.06 22.02 -36.74
CA ASP A 169 20.23 23.20 -37.01
C ASP A 169 19.86 23.98 -35.73
N ASP A 170 19.67 23.30 -34.60
CA ASP A 170 19.37 23.97 -33.33
C ASP A 170 20.58 24.74 -32.77
N ALA A 171 21.78 24.16 -32.89
CA ALA A 171 23.02 24.78 -32.44
C ALA A 171 23.39 25.99 -33.31
N ILE A 172 23.25 25.89 -34.63
CA ILE A 172 23.53 27.02 -35.53
C ILE A 172 22.53 28.16 -35.31
N ASN A 173 21.25 27.83 -35.08
CA ASN A 173 20.23 28.83 -34.74
C ASN A 173 20.52 29.49 -33.38
N ALA A 174 20.98 28.73 -32.38
CA ALA A 174 21.39 29.27 -31.09
C ALA A 174 22.63 30.20 -31.22
N LEU A 175 23.60 29.83 -32.06
CA LEU A 175 24.76 30.65 -32.36
C LEU A 175 24.36 31.97 -33.05
N ILE A 176 23.52 31.90 -34.08
CA ILE A 176 23.00 33.06 -34.81
C ILE A 176 22.23 34.00 -33.87
N ALA A 177 21.43 33.45 -32.96
CA ALA A 177 20.68 34.21 -31.96
C ALA A 177 21.58 34.84 -30.88
N GLY A 178 22.87 34.52 -30.84
CA GLY A 178 23.80 35.02 -29.83
C GLY A 178 23.52 34.47 -28.43
N ALA A 179 23.00 33.23 -28.36
CA ALA A 179 22.62 32.59 -27.11
C ALA A 179 23.75 32.58 -26.08
N SER A 180 23.40 32.68 -24.78
CA SER A 180 24.40 32.63 -23.70
C SER A 180 25.14 31.29 -23.65
N MET A 181 24.47 30.22 -24.07
CA MET A 181 25.03 28.87 -24.10
C MET A 181 24.25 27.98 -25.08
N PHE A 182 24.92 27.00 -25.65
CA PHE A 182 24.30 25.91 -26.41
C PHE A 182 25.24 24.69 -26.44
N ILE A 183 24.66 23.50 -26.63
CA ILE A 183 25.43 22.26 -26.76
C ILE A 183 25.53 21.90 -28.23
N GLU A 184 26.72 21.53 -28.67
CA GLU A 184 26.90 20.82 -29.92
C GLU A 184 27.64 19.50 -29.69
N GLN A 185 27.00 18.38 -30.04
CA GLN A 185 27.47 17.02 -29.80
C GLN A 185 27.93 16.79 -28.35
N ASN A 186 29.25 16.80 -28.11
CA ASN A 186 29.88 16.60 -26.81
C ASN A 186 30.55 17.88 -26.27
N GLU A 187 30.40 19.01 -26.96
CA GLU A 187 30.97 20.28 -26.60
C GLU A 187 29.88 21.25 -26.10
N LEU A 188 30.19 22.00 -25.06
CA LEU A 188 29.37 23.11 -24.59
C LEU A 188 30.02 24.42 -25.01
N TRP A 189 29.25 25.25 -25.72
CA TRP A 189 29.64 26.59 -26.10
C TRP A 189 29.06 27.57 -25.08
N LEU A 190 29.91 28.28 -24.36
CA LEU A 190 29.53 29.29 -23.37
C LEU A 190 29.97 30.67 -23.83
N ARG A 191 29.03 31.61 -23.85
CA ARG A 191 29.30 33.01 -24.14
C ARG A 191 29.71 33.74 -22.87
N ARG A 192 30.86 34.43 -22.90
CA ARG A 192 31.26 35.39 -21.86
C ARG A 192 31.81 36.64 -22.51
N GLY A 193 31.08 37.75 -22.38
CA GLY A 193 31.35 38.98 -23.12
C GLY A 193 31.23 38.78 -24.64
N ASP A 194 32.31 39.06 -25.36
CA ASP A 194 32.38 39.00 -26.83
C ASP A 194 33.02 37.71 -27.36
N HIS A 195 33.20 36.70 -26.52
CA HIS A 195 33.79 35.41 -26.90
C HIS A 195 32.86 34.25 -26.58
N TYR A 196 32.88 33.23 -27.44
CA TYR A 196 32.43 31.88 -27.12
C TYR A 196 33.62 31.03 -26.68
N PHE A 197 33.46 30.31 -25.58
CA PHE A 197 34.42 29.36 -25.03
C PHE A 197 33.84 27.96 -25.15
N VAL A 198 34.66 27.01 -25.62
CA VAL A 198 34.25 25.63 -25.87
C VAL A 198 34.82 24.72 -24.79
N PHE A 199 33.95 23.96 -24.15
CA PHE A 199 34.30 23.01 -23.10
C PHE A 199 33.91 21.58 -23.48
N PRO A 200 34.75 20.58 -23.18
CA PRO A 200 34.44 19.18 -23.45
C PRO A 200 33.43 18.62 -22.44
N LYS A 201 32.76 17.54 -22.84
CA LYS A 201 31.73 16.83 -22.06
C LYS A 201 32.12 16.51 -20.63
N SER A 202 33.35 16.06 -20.41
CA SER A 202 33.85 15.73 -19.08
C SER A 202 33.71 16.88 -18.10
N VAL A 203 34.05 18.11 -18.53
CA VAL A 203 34.05 19.30 -17.68
C VAL A 203 32.64 19.81 -17.46
N TRP A 204 31.87 20.02 -18.54
CA TRP A 204 30.56 20.64 -18.38
C TRP A 204 29.54 19.72 -17.73
N GLN A 205 29.63 18.41 -17.95
CA GLN A 205 28.69 17.46 -17.33
C GLN A 205 28.92 17.33 -15.82
N GLU A 206 30.17 17.42 -15.35
CA GLU A 206 30.49 17.51 -13.93
C GLU A 206 29.93 18.80 -13.31
N ASN A 207 30.10 19.94 -13.98
CA ASN A 207 29.57 21.21 -13.52
C ASN A 207 28.04 21.25 -13.46
N VAL A 208 27.35 20.56 -14.38
CA VAL A 208 25.88 20.40 -14.34
C VAL A 208 25.44 19.72 -13.04
N ALA A 209 26.08 18.60 -12.68
CA ALA A 209 25.78 17.87 -11.45
C ALA A 209 26.13 18.70 -10.20
N ASN A 210 27.26 19.42 -10.22
CA ASN A 210 27.65 20.30 -9.11
C ASN A 210 26.67 21.47 -8.88
N ALA A 211 26.01 21.95 -9.94
CA ALA A 211 24.95 22.95 -9.86
C ALA A 211 23.56 22.36 -9.50
N GLY A 212 23.45 21.03 -9.37
CA GLY A 212 22.18 20.32 -9.14
C GLY A 212 21.16 20.57 -10.26
N LEU A 213 21.66 20.64 -11.50
CA LEU A 213 20.86 20.85 -12.70
C LEU A 213 20.73 19.53 -13.46
N SER A 214 19.61 19.38 -14.15
CA SER A 214 19.47 18.40 -15.23
C SER A 214 19.13 19.14 -16.53
N PHE A 215 19.44 18.53 -17.67
CA PHE A 215 19.18 19.14 -18.96
C PHE A 215 18.66 18.12 -19.97
N LYS A 216 17.91 18.63 -20.94
CA LYS A 216 17.52 17.93 -22.17
C LYS A 216 17.75 18.85 -23.36
N LEU A 217 18.08 18.29 -24.51
CA LEU A 217 18.15 19.08 -25.73
C LEU A 217 16.74 19.52 -26.15
N ALA A 218 16.60 20.73 -26.69
CA ALA A 218 15.31 21.31 -27.06
C ALA A 218 14.54 20.44 -28.07
N SER A 219 15.23 19.76 -28.97
CA SER A 219 14.63 18.81 -29.93
C SER A 219 14.06 17.54 -29.29
N GLN A 220 14.49 17.18 -28.08
CA GLN A 220 14.08 15.95 -27.38
C GLN A 220 12.90 16.15 -26.43
N THR A 221 12.50 17.40 -26.15
CA THR A 221 11.44 17.71 -25.19
C THR A 221 10.34 18.55 -25.82
N LYS A 222 9.08 18.25 -25.48
CA LYS A 222 7.92 19.05 -25.89
C LYS A 222 7.70 20.26 -24.98
N SER A 223 8.12 20.19 -23.73
CA SER A 223 7.98 21.26 -22.74
C SER A 223 9.36 21.69 -22.25
N CYS A 224 9.64 22.99 -22.39
CA CYS A 224 10.91 23.60 -22.03
C CYS A 224 10.61 24.91 -21.31
N PHE A 225 10.51 24.88 -19.98
CA PHE A 225 10.15 26.05 -19.18
C PHE A 225 11.27 27.09 -19.16
N VAL A 226 12.52 26.65 -18.97
CA VAL A 226 13.70 27.52 -18.97
C VAL A 226 14.66 27.09 -20.06
N LYS A 227 14.57 27.78 -21.20
CA LYS A 227 15.42 27.56 -22.39
C LYS A 227 16.61 28.51 -22.39
N ARG A 228 17.80 27.99 -22.70
CA ARG A 228 19.02 28.75 -23.02
C ARG A 228 19.67 28.13 -24.25
N GLY A 229 19.69 28.85 -25.37
CA GLY A 229 20.08 28.30 -26.68
C GLY A 229 19.24 27.09 -27.06
N ASN A 230 19.88 25.94 -27.24
CA ASN A 230 19.21 24.65 -27.51
C ASN A 230 19.10 23.73 -26.28
N ILE A 231 19.35 24.26 -25.08
CA ILE A 231 19.33 23.52 -23.82
C ILE A 231 18.05 23.87 -23.05
N CYS A 232 17.36 22.83 -22.58
CA CYS A 232 16.24 22.94 -21.66
C CYS A 232 16.70 22.50 -20.27
N TRP A 233 16.76 23.46 -19.36
CA TRP A 233 17.18 23.24 -17.99
C TRP A 233 16.01 22.81 -17.12
N ASP A 234 16.31 21.92 -16.17
CA ASP A 234 15.39 21.46 -15.14
C ASP A 234 16.18 21.21 -13.84
N VAL A 235 15.48 21.08 -12.71
CA VAL A 235 16.12 20.75 -11.44
C VAL A 235 16.48 19.26 -11.44
N GLU A 236 17.63 18.89 -10.88
CA GLU A 236 17.98 17.48 -10.72
C GLU A 236 17.02 16.81 -9.73
N ASP A 237 16.20 15.88 -10.23
CA ASP A 237 15.10 15.29 -9.45
C ASP A 237 15.55 14.04 -8.68
N HIS A 238 15.79 14.20 -7.37
CA HIS A 238 15.99 13.07 -6.45
C HIS A 238 14.68 12.44 -5.95
N SER A 239 13.52 12.79 -6.50
CA SER A 239 12.20 12.27 -6.08
C SER A 239 12.16 10.75 -6.06
N GLN A 240 12.87 10.07 -6.95
CA GLN A 240 12.91 8.61 -6.97
C GLN A 240 13.56 8.02 -5.71
N VAL A 241 14.66 8.61 -5.23
CA VAL A 241 15.35 8.16 -4.02
C VAL A 241 14.49 8.42 -2.79
N LEU A 242 13.86 9.58 -2.71
CA LEU A 242 12.91 9.92 -1.65
C LEU A 242 11.69 8.99 -1.65
N ARG A 243 11.16 8.66 -2.84
CA ARG A 243 10.02 7.75 -2.98
C ARG A 243 10.38 6.33 -2.58
N ILE A 244 11.55 5.82 -3.00
CA ILE A 244 12.02 4.47 -2.64
C ILE A 244 12.27 4.38 -1.13
N SER A 245 12.94 5.36 -0.53
CA SER A 245 13.18 5.39 0.92
C SER A 245 11.88 5.45 1.73
N MET A 246 10.87 6.20 1.26
CA MET A 246 9.54 6.23 1.87
C MET A 246 8.85 4.85 1.84
N ILE A 247 8.92 4.13 0.72
CA ILE A 247 8.34 2.77 0.60
C ILE A 247 9.03 1.79 1.56
N ILE A 248 10.36 1.84 1.65
CA ILE A 248 11.13 0.98 2.56
C ILE A 248 10.72 1.23 4.02
N LEU A 249 10.57 2.49 4.42
CA LEU A 249 10.14 2.87 5.77
C LEU A 249 8.73 2.36 6.11
N VAL A 250 7.81 2.38 5.16
CA VAL A 250 6.45 1.83 5.34
C VAL A 250 6.50 0.31 5.53
N ILE A 251 7.25 -0.39 4.68
CA ILE A 251 7.39 -1.86 4.78
C ILE A 251 8.01 -2.26 6.12
N ALA A 252 9.07 -1.56 6.55
CA ALA A 252 9.71 -1.81 7.84
C ALA A 252 8.74 -1.64 9.03
N ASN A 253 7.89 -0.61 8.99
CA ASN A 253 6.86 -0.40 10.02
C ASN A 253 5.82 -1.52 10.04
N ILE A 254 5.36 -1.99 8.87
CA ILE A 254 4.41 -3.10 8.77
C ILE A 254 4.99 -4.36 9.43
N PHE A 255 6.26 -4.70 9.14
CA PHE A 255 6.91 -5.85 9.76
C PHE A 255 7.05 -5.71 11.29
N LEU A 256 7.34 -4.51 11.81
CA LEU A 256 7.39 -4.25 13.25
C LEU A 256 6.02 -4.47 13.92
N VAL A 257 4.93 -3.98 13.30
CA VAL A 257 3.57 -4.16 13.82
C VAL A 257 3.15 -5.63 13.81
N ILE A 258 3.43 -6.35 12.73
CA ILE A 258 3.15 -7.79 12.63
C ILE A 258 3.95 -8.57 13.67
N GLY A 259 5.25 -8.28 13.80
CA GLY A 259 6.12 -8.91 14.81
C GLY A 259 5.61 -8.68 16.23
N TRP A 260 5.18 -7.44 16.55
CA TRP A 260 4.58 -7.11 17.84
C TRP A 260 3.27 -7.87 18.08
N ALA A 261 2.40 -7.96 17.08
CA ALA A 261 1.13 -8.67 17.19
C ALA A 261 1.33 -10.18 17.44
N VAL A 262 2.25 -10.82 16.71
CA VAL A 262 2.60 -12.23 16.90
C VAL A 262 3.20 -12.47 18.29
N TYR A 263 4.12 -11.61 18.72
CA TYR A 263 4.72 -11.70 20.05
C TYR A 263 3.65 -11.59 21.16
N ARG A 264 2.75 -10.60 21.06
CA ARG A 264 1.64 -10.38 22.00
C ARG A 264 0.71 -11.60 22.04
N TRP A 265 0.37 -12.16 20.88
CA TRP A 265 -0.48 -13.34 20.75
C TRP A 265 0.12 -14.55 21.45
N ASN A 266 1.39 -14.86 21.17
CA ASN A 266 2.08 -16.01 21.75
C ASN A 266 2.18 -15.90 23.28
N SER A 267 2.52 -14.71 23.79
CA SER A 267 2.61 -14.46 25.23
C SER A 267 1.29 -14.72 25.94
N LYS A 268 0.17 -14.24 25.38
CA LYS A 268 -1.17 -14.47 25.96
C LYS A 268 -1.60 -15.94 25.90
N ARG A 269 -1.23 -16.65 24.84
CA ARG A 269 -1.49 -18.10 24.71
C ARG A 269 -0.73 -18.91 25.76
N GLN A 270 0.51 -18.52 26.05
CA GLN A 270 1.33 -19.19 27.04
C GLN A 270 0.81 -18.98 28.47
N GLU A 271 0.33 -17.77 28.78
CA GLU A 271 -0.34 -17.48 30.05
C GLU A 271 -1.60 -18.36 30.25
N LEU A 272 -2.46 -18.47 29.25
CA LEU A 272 -3.66 -19.32 29.30
C LEU A 272 -3.31 -20.80 29.51
N ARG A 273 -2.32 -21.33 28.76
CA ARG A 273 -1.85 -22.72 28.92
C ARG A 273 -1.31 -22.99 30.32
N SER A 274 -0.55 -22.05 30.89
CA SER A 274 -0.01 -22.20 32.23
C SER A 274 -1.10 -22.25 33.29
N ARG A 275 -2.14 -21.41 33.18
CA ARG A 275 -3.30 -21.42 34.09
C ARG A 275 -4.09 -22.72 34.01
N MET A 276 -4.30 -23.23 32.79
CA MET A 276 -5.02 -24.47 32.56
C MET A 276 -4.27 -25.68 33.13
N LEU A 277 -2.95 -25.73 32.96
CA LEU A 277 -2.08 -26.76 33.52
C LEU A 277 -2.11 -26.76 35.05
N VAL A 278 -2.07 -25.57 35.67
CA VAL A 278 -2.18 -25.44 37.14
C VAL A 278 -3.54 -25.94 37.64
N LEU A 279 -4.64 -25.59 36.96
CA LEU A 279 -5.98 -26.08 37.33
C LEU A 279 -6.11 -27.60 37.16
N GLN A 280 -5.48 -28.17 36.12
CA GLN A 280 -5.46 -29.61 35.87
C GLN A 280 -4.72 -30.37 36.97
N ILE A 281 -3.57 -29.86 37.43
CA ILE A 281 -2.82 -30.44 38.55
C ILE A 281 -3.63 -30.34 39.85
N LEU A 282 -4.19 -29.16 40.16
CA LEU A 282 -5.00 -28.97 41.37
C LEU A 282 -6.20 -29.94 41.41
N THR A 283 -6.87 -30.15 40.27
CA THR A 283 -8.01 -31.07 40.18
C THR A 283 -7.58 -32.53 40.33
N HIS A 284 -6.37 -32.88 39.86
CA HIS A 284 -5.80 -34.22 40.05
C HIS A 284 -5.48 -34.49 41.53
N GLU A 285 -4.83 -33.53 42.20
CA GLU A 285 -4.43 -33.64 43.61
C GLU A 285 -5.61 -33.61 44.59
N LEU A 286 -6.73 -32.97 44.23
CA LEU A 286 -7.95 -32.97 45.04
C LEU A 286 -8.75 -34.27 44.94
N ARG A 287 -8.57 -35.07 43.88
CA ARG A 287 -9.33 -36.32 43.67
C ARG A 287 -8.99 -37.38 44.72
N THR A 288 -7.72 -37.53 45.03
CA THR A 288 -7.20 -38.51 45.98
C THR A 288 -7.75 -38.32 47.40
N PRO A 289 -7.70 -37.11 48.02
CA PRO A 289 -8.30 -36.90 49.33
C PRO A 289 -9.83 -37.01 49.31
N ILE A 290 -10.52 -36.58 48.25
CA ILE A 290 -11.98 -36.74 48.12
C ILE A 290 -12.39 -38.21 48.04
N ALA A 291 -11.64 -39.04 47.29
CA ALA A 291 -11.87 -40.48 47.21
C ALA A 291 -11.63 -41.17 48.57
N SER A 292 -10.56 -40.80 49.28
CA SER A 292 -10.30 -41.29 50.64
C SER A 292 -11.42 -40.93 51.60
N LEU A 293 -11.87 -39.67 51.58
CA LEU A 293 -12.96 -39.19 52.43
C LEU A 293 -14.28 -39.89 52.10
N SER A 294 -14.56 -40.14 50.81
CA SER A 294 -15.69 -40.95 50.35
C SER A 294 -15.67 -42.37 50.91
N LEU A 295 -14.51 -43.03 50.92
CA LEU A 295 -14.37 -44.38 51.48
C LEU A 295 -14.58 -44.39 53.00
N THR A 296 -14.04 -43.40 53.71
CA THR A 296 -14.23 -43.27 55.16
C THR A 296 -15.70 -43.05 55.52
N VAL A 297 -16.39 -42.16 54.81
CA VAL A 297 -17.82 -41.89 55.02
C VAL A 297 -18.67 -43.10 54.65
N GLU A 298 -18.35 -43.83 53.59
CA GLU A 298 -19.01 -45.08 53.22
C GLU A 298 -18.82 -46.17 54.29
N GLY A 299 -17.66 -46.23 54.93
CA GLY A 299 -17.40 -47.12 56.07
C GLY A 299 -18.34 -46.85 57.24
N PHE A 300 -18.49 -45.58 57.62
CA PHE A 300 -19.46 -45.18 58.66
C PHE A 300 -20.91 -45.44 58.26
N ARG A 301 -21.24 -45.35 56.96
CA ARG A 301 -22.60 -45.64 56.45
C ARG A 301 -22.98 -47.11 56.68
N ARG A 302 -22.02 -48.04 56.65
CA ARG A 302 -22.26 -49.47 56.92
C ARG A 302 -22.54 -49.77 58.39
N GLU A 303 -22.12 -48.88 59.29
CA GLU A 303 -22.35 -48.98 60.73
C GLU A 303 -23.40 -47.96 61.22
N PHE A 304 -24.24 -47.44 60.31
CA PHE A 304 -25.17 -46.36 60.58
C PHE A 304 -26.11 -46.65 61.77
N GLU A 305 -26.56 -47.90 61.92
CA GLU A 305 -27.42 -48.35 63.02
C GLU A 305 -26.76 -48.32 64.41
N ARG A 306 -25.43 -48.18 64.48
CA ARG A 306 -24.65 -48.09 65.74
C ARG A 306 -24.27 -46.66 66.11
N LEU A 307 -24.58 -45.68 65.26
CA LEU A 307 -24.31 -44.28 65.54
C LEU A 307 -25.39 -43.73 66.50
N PRO A 308 -25.06 -42.80 67.42
CA PRO A 308 -26.06 -42.14 68.24
C PRO A 308 -27.05 -41.33 67.39
N GLU A 309 -28.34 -41.35 67.72
CA GLU A 309 -29.38 -40.57 67.00
C GLU A 309 -29.04 -39.07 66.90
N SER A 310 -28.34 -38.52 67.89
CA SER A 310 -27.96 -37.10 67.94
C SER A 310 -26.96 -36.66 66.86
N VAL A 311 -26.37 -37.60 66.09
CA VAL A 311 -25.40 -37.32 65.01
C VAL A 311 -25.89 -37.75 63.63
N TYR A 312 -27.14 -38.23 63.51
CA TYR A 312 -27.70 -38.69 62.25
C TYR A 312 -27.80 -37.57 61.20
N ASP A 313 -28.20 -36.37 61.61
CA ASP A 313 -28.33 -35.23 60.69
C ASP A 313 -26.96 -34.74 60.21
N GLU A 314 -25.95 -34.68 61.09
CA GLU A 314 -24.57 -34.34 60.76
C GLU A 314 -23.95 -35.38 59.82
N PHE A 315 -24.19 -36.66 60.08
CA PHE A 315 -23.68 -37.74 59.23
C PHE A 315 -24.35 -37.76 57.85
N ARG A 316 -25.66 -37.51 57.78
CA ARG A 316 -26.39 -37.37 56.52
C ARG A 316 -25.83 -36.20 55.70
N ARG A 317 -25.61 -35.04 56.33
CA ARG A 317 -24.98 -33.88 55.67
C ARG A 317 -23.57 -34.19 55.19
N LEU A 318 -22.77 -34.93 55.98
CA LEU A 318 -21.43 -35.35 55.58
C LEU A 318 -21.44 -36.27 54.36
N CYS A 319 -22.39 -37.21 54.28
CA CYS A 319 -22.60 -38.05 53.11
C CYS A 319 -22.96 -37.23 51.86
N GLU A 320 -23.89 -36.28 52.00
CA GLU A 320 -24.32 -35.39 50.91
C GLU A 320 -23.17 -34.49 50.42
N ASP A 321 -22.42 -33.88 51.34
CA ASP A 321 -21.27 -33.02 51.02
C ASP A 321 -20.14 -33.81 50.33
N THR A 322 -19.92 -35.06 50.75
CA THR A 322 -18.91 -35.94 50.14
C THR A 322 -19.31 -36.35 48.73
N ARG A 323 -20.58 -36.73 48.51
CA ARG A 323 -21.13 -37.00 47.16
C ARG A 323 -21.00 -35.77 46.27
N ARG A 324 -21.29 -34.58 46.80
CA ARG A 324 -21.17 -33.29 46.09
C ARG A 324 -19.72 -32.96 45.73
N LEU A 325 -18.77 -33.17 46.65
CA LEU A 325 -17.34 -32.97 46.37
C LEU A 325 -16.84 -33.92 45.27
N ARG A 326 -17.29 -35.18 45.27
CA ARG A 326 -16.96 -36.14 44.22
C ARG A 326 -17.48 -35.69 42.85
N GLN A 327 -18.75 -35.27 42.78
CA GLN A 327 -19.36 -34.74 41.56
C GLN A 327 -18.65 -33.48 41.06
N LEU A 328 -18.25 -32.57 41.95
CA LEU A 328 -17.48 -31.37 41.57
C LEU A 328 -16.08 -31.71 41.04
N ALA A 329 -15.41 -32.69 41.62
CA ALA A 329 -14.10 -33.15 41.16
C ALA A 329 -14.18 -33.83 39.78
N GLU A 330 -15.24 -34.61 39.53
CA GLU A 330 -15.53 -35.22 38.23
C GLU A 330 -15.90 -34.16 37.17
N ALA A 331 -16.78 -33.21 37.50
CA ALA A 331 -17.12 -32.11 36.61
C ALA A 331 -15.92 -31.21 36.27
N SER A 332 -15.05 -30.96 37.24
CA SER A 332 -13.82 -30.19 37.03
C SER A 332 -12.83 -30.93 36.13
N LYS A 333 -12.73 -32.27 36.25
CA LYS A 333 -11.94 -33.10 35.35
C LYS A 333 -12.45 -32.98 33.92
N ASP A 334 -13.75 -33.12 33.70
CA ASP A 334 -14.33 -33.07 32.36
C ASP A 334 -14.23 -31.67 31.76
N TYR A 335 -14.37 -30.60 32.56
CA TYR A 335 -14.11 -29.23 32.11
C TYR A 335 -12.65 -29.01 31.70
N LEU A 336 -11.68 -29.58 32.42
CA LEU A 336 -10.24 -29.38 32.17
C LEU A 336 -9.66 -30.32 31.12
N GLN A 337 -10.28 -31.48 30.87
CA GLN A 337 -9.87 -32.43 29.83
C GLN A 337 -10.58 -32.19 28.49
N SER A 338 -11.69 -31.44 28.47
CA SER A 338 -12.55 -31.25 27.29
C SER A 338 -12.14 -30.08 26.40
N ASP A 339 -10.86 -29.97 26.04
CA ASP A 339 -10.49 -29.09 24.94
C ASP A 339 -10.69 -29.74 23.57
N ASN A 340 -11.24 -30.97 23.44
CA ASN A 340 -11.57 -31.56 22.12
C ASN A 340 -12.45 -32.84 22.02
N GLN A 341 -13.18 -33.31 23.05
CA GLN A 341 -14.01 -34.54 22.91
C GLN A 341 -15.52 -34.27 23.06
N PRO A 342 -16.38 -34.83 22.18
CA PRO A 342 -17.84 -34.73 22.30
C PRO A 342 -18.31 -35.48 23.56
N LEU A 343 -19.31 -34.90 24.25
CA LEU A 343 -19.97 -35.55 25.39
C LEU A 343 -20.65 -36.85 24.92
N ALA A 344 -20.46 -37.96 25.64
CA ALA A 344 -21.11 -39.23 25.32
C ALA A 344 -22.64 -39.09 25.42
N THR A 345 -23.39 -39.55 24.42
CA THR A 345 -24.85 -39.57 24.43
C THR A 345 -25.34 -41.01 24.37
N GLU A 346 -26.43 -41.29 25.07
CA GLU A 346 -27.04 -42.61 25.17
C GLU A 346 -28.51 -42.52 24.76
N TRP A 347 -29.05 -43.61 24.21
CA TRP A 347 -30.46 -43.71 23.88
C TRP A 347 -31.26 -44.00 25.15
N VAL A 348 -32.19 -43.10 25.48
CA VAL A 348 -33.16 -43.28 26.56
C VAL A 348 -34.47 -43.75 25.94
N PRO A 349 -34.93 -44.98 26.21
CA PRO A 349 -36.14 -45.53 25.57
C PRO A 349 -37.42 -44.77 25.91
N SER A 350 -37.54 -44.29 27.15
CA SER A 350 -38.65 -43.46 27.63
C SER A 350 -38.10 -42.31 28.47
N VAL A 351 -38.23 -41.08 27.98
CA VAL A 351 -37.88 -39.87 28.74
C VAL A 351 -38.84 -39.68 29.91
N GLN A 352 -40.10 -40.08 29.75
CA GLN A 352 -41.08 -40.05 30.83
C GLN A 352 -40.66 -40.93 32.01
N GLU A 353 -40.40 -42.22 31.80
CA GLU A 353 -40.02 -43.16 32.87
C GLU A 353 -38.72 -42.71 33.56
N TRP A 354 -37.75 -42.22 32.79
CA TRP A 354 -36.48 -41.73 33.35
C TRP A 354 -36.67 -40.55 34.31
N LEU A 355 -37.51 -39.58 33.94
CA LEU A 355 -37.77 -38.40 34.77
C LEU A 355 -38.68 -38.71 35.95
N GLU A 356 -39.70 -39.55 35.77
CA GLU A 356 -40.57 -40.03 36.87
C GLU A 356 -39.75 -40.73 37.95
N PHE A 357 -38.93 -41.72 37.56
CA PHE A 357 -38.03 -42.41 38.49
C PHE A 357 -37.13 -41.45 39.26
N LYS A 358 -36.56 -40.47 38.57
CA LYS A 358 -35.66 -39.48 39.15
C LYS A 358 -36.36 -38.55 40.15
N ILE A 359 -37.60 -38.15 39.85
CA ILE A 359 -38.40 -37.27 40.72
C ILE A 359 -38.86 -38.03 41.96
N GLU A 360 -39.33 -39.27 41.78
CA GLU A 360 -39.75 -40.14 42.88
C GLU A 360 -38.58 -40.46 43.83
N GLU A 361 -37.40 -40.81 43.30
CA GLU A 361 -36.23 -41.19 44.09
C GLU A 361 -35.64 -40.01 44.89
N GLU A 362 -35.51 -38.82 44.29
CA GLU A 362 -34.78 -37.70 44.91
C GLU A 362 -35.68 -36.64 45.57
N PHE A 363 -36.97 -36.57 45.23
CA PHE A 363 -37.83 -35.43 45.61
C PHE A 363 -39.17 -35.79 46.28
N ASN A 364 -39.49 -37.08 46.53
CA ASN A 364 -40.63 -37.56 47.35
C ASN A 364 -41.94 -36.74 47.16
N GLU A 365 -42.45 -36.64 45.92
CA GLU A 365 -43.72 -35.97 45.56
C GLU A 365 -43.77 -34.43 45.75
N SER A 366 -42.65 -33.78 46.10
CA SER A 366 -42.62 -32.31 46.25
C SER A 366 -42.63 -31.52 44.92
N VAL A 367 -42.55 -32.23 43.78
CA VAL A 367 -42.48 -31.66 42.43
C VAL A 367 -43.61 -32.23 41.58
N GLN A 368 -44.42 -31.36 40.99
CA GLN A 368 -45.45 -31.77 40.02
C GLN A 368 -44.81 -32.01 38.65
N PHE A 369 -44.91 -33.24 38.12
CA PHE A 369 -44.35 -33.59 36.83
C PHE A 369 -45.43 -33.63 35.74
N VAL A 370 -45.18 -32.97 34.61
CA VAL A 370 -46.04 -33.03 33.42
C VAL A 370 -45.17 -33.14 32.18
N ILE A 371 -45.48 -34.11 31.32
CA ILE A 371 -44.87 -34.29 30.00
C ILE A 371 -45.97 -34.32 28.93
N ASN A 372 -45.73 -33.65 27.79
CA ASN A 372 -46.72 -33.60 26.69
C ASN A 372 -46.84 -34.94 25.94
N GLN A 373 -45.72 -35.62 25.69
CA GLN A 373 -45.65 -36.89 24.97
C GLN A 373 -44.34 -37.61 25.34
N ASP A 374 -44.42 -38.91 25.62
CA ASP A 374 -43.23 -39.74 25.82
C ASP A 374 -42.53 -40.07 24.49
N ILE A 375 -41.20 -40.03 24.51
CA ILE A 375 -40.33 -40.25 23.35
C ILE A 375 -39.08 -41.02 23.75
N SER A 376 -38.50 -41.74 22.78
CA SER A 376 -37.12 -42.21 22.86
C SER A 376 -36.18 -41.11 22.36
N ALA A 377 -35.19 -40.74 23.15
CA ALA A 377 -34.29 -39.63 22.86
C ALA A 377 -32.82 -40.00 23.10
N LYS A 378 -31.96 -39.59 22.16
CA LYS A 378 -30.50 -39.68 22.33
C LYS A 378 -29.99 -38.42 23.03
N ILE A 379 -29.65 -38.55 24.32
CA ILE A 379 -29.26 -37.44 25.19
C ILE A 379 -28.10 -37.83 26.10
N ASN A 380 -27.43 -36.84 26.70
CA ASN A 380 -26.48 -37.12 27.79
C ASN A 380 -27.25 -37.19 29.12
N VAL A 381 -27.59 -38.41 29.53
CA VAL A 381 -28.41 -38.69 30.74
C VAL A 381 -27.79 -38.10 32.00
N TYR A 382 -26.49 -38.28 32.18
CA TYR A 382 -25.77 -37.83 33.38
C TYR A 382 -25.79 -36.30 33.53
N TRP A 383 -25.38 -35.57 32.50
CA TRP A 383 -25.28 -34.11 32.55
C TRP A 383 -26.64 -33.44 32.51
N LEU A 384 -27.59 -33.95 31.73
CA LEU A 384 -28.95 -33.42 31.74
C LEU A 384 -29.63 -33.68 33.08
N GLY A 385 -29.50 -34.88 33.64
CA GLY A 385 -29.99 -35.20 34.98
C GLY A 385 -29.40 -34.28 36.04
N THR A 386 -28.09 -34.04 35.99
CA THR A 386 -27.41 -33.09 36.89
C THR A 386 -27.94 -31.66 36.74
N CYS A 387 -28.26 -31.22 35.51
CA CYS A 387 -28.83 -29.90 35.28
C CYS A 387 -30.22 -29.76 35.90
N ILE A 388 -31.07 -30.76 35.70
CA ILE A 388 -32.43 -30.82 36.26
C ILE A 388 -32.37 -30.82 37.79
N ASP A 389 -31.50 -31.64 38.40
CA ASP A 389 -31.34 -31.69 39.87
C ASP A 389 -30.95 -30.33 40.45
N ASN A 390 -30.02 -29.63 39.79
CA ASN A 390 -29.59 -28.32 40.25
C ASN A 390 -30.73 -27.30 40.19
N LEU A 391 -31.55 -27.33 39.14
CA LEU A 391 -32.70 -26.43 39.01
C LEU A 391 -33.81 -26.76 40.00
N LEU A 392 -34.19 -28.04 40.14
CA LEU A 392 -35.23 -28.47 41.09
C LEU A 392 -34.83 -28.20 42.54
N ARG A 393 -33.58 -28.49 42.92
CA ARG A 393 -33.07 -28.17 44.27
C ARG A 393 -33.06 -26.67 44.54
N ASN A 394 -32.76 -25.85 43.52
CA ASN A 394 -32.84 -24.40 43.65
C ASN A 394 -34.29 -23.92 43.83
N ALA A 395 -35.23 -24.46 43.04
CA ALA A 395 -36.65 -24.13 43.14
C ALA A 395 -37.24 -24.51 44.51
N ILE A 396 -36.92 -25.70 45.03
CA ILE A 396 -37.40 -26.16 46.35
C ILE A 396 -36.79 -25.36 47.50
N LYS A 397 -35.51 -25.01 47.41
CA LYS A 397 -34.78 -24.37 48.51
C LYS A 397 -34.96 -22.85 48.56
N TYR A 398 -35.06 -22.20 47.40
CA TYR A 398 -35.05 -20.74 47.28
C TYR A 398 -36.28 -20.18 46.55
N GLY A 399 -37.08 -21.02 45.88
CA GLY A 399 -38.32 -20.62 45.21
C GLY A 399 -39.55 -20.71 46.13
N GLU A 400 -40.73 -20.52 45.55
CA GLU A 400 -42.02 -20.65 46.24
C GLU A 400 -42.85 -21.81 45.65
N ALA A 401 -43.49 -22.60 46.52
CA ALA A 401 -44.32 -23.74 46.10
C ALA A 401 -45.65 -23.28 45.47
N PRO A 402 -46.25 -24.06 44.54
CA PRO A 402 -45.81 -25.38 44.05
C PRO A 402 -44.64 -25.32 43.06
N VAL A 403 -43.75 -26.32 43.12
CA VAL A 403 -42.68 -26.52 42.12
C VAL A 403 -43.17 -27.50 41.07
N ARG A 404 -43.00 -27.15 39.79
CA ARG A 404 -43.48 -27.94 38.65
C ARG A 404 -42.38 -28.16 37.62
N LEU A 405 -42.24 -29.39 37.14
CA LEU A 405 -41.38 -29.78 36.02
C LEU A 405 -42.24 -30.05 34.79
N ASP A 406 -42.19 -29.13 33.83
CA ASP A 406 -42.90 -29.21 32.56
C ASP A 406 -41.95 -29.61 31.44
N VAL A 407 -42.24 -30.74 30.79
CA VAL A 407 -41.41 -31.27 29.70
C VAL A 407 -42.21 -31.27 28.40
N GLU A 408 -41.67 -30.58 27.41
CA GLU A 408 -42.20 -30.52 26.06
C GLU A 408 -41.21 -31.18 25.10
N THR A 409 -41.66 -32.27 24.49
CA THR A 409 -40.89 -33.09 23.57
C THR A 409 -41.33 -32.83 22.13
N SER A 410 -40.35 -32.84 21.22
CA SER A 410 -40.52 -32.65 19.78
C SER A 410 -39.45 -33.47 19.03
N ALA A 411 -39.67 -33.75 17.75
CA ALA A 411 -38.79 -34.62 16.94
C ALA A 411 -37.31 -34.18 16.86
N GLN A 412 -36.99 -32.92 17.22
CA GLN A 412 -35.64 -32.37 17.13
C GLN A 412 -35.19 -31.63 18.40
N LYS A 413 -36.05 -31.54 19.41
CA LYS A 413 -35.76 -30.77 20.63
C LYS A 413 -36.50 -31.29 21.84
N LEU A 414 -35.83 -31.23 22.98
CA LEU A 414 -36.36 -31.45 24.30
C LEU A 414 -36.35 -30.11 25.06
N VAL A 415 -37.51 -29.64 25.49
CA VAL A 415 -37.65 -28.40 26.26
C VAL A 415 -38.13 -28.74 27.66
N ILE A 416 -37.30 -28.47 28.66
CA ILE A 416 -37.59 -28.74 30.07
C ILE A 416 -37.74 -27.42 30.81
N ARG A 417 -38.86 -27.23 31.49
CA ARG A 417 -39.20 -26.03 32.24
C ARG A 417 -39.33 -26.37 33.73
N VAL A 418 -38.53 -25.73 34.56
CA VAL A 418 -38.66 -25.79 36.02
C VAL A 418 -39.33 -24.51 36.48
N ILE A 419 -40.54 -24.64 37.02
CA ILE A 419 -41.44 -23.54 37.38
C ILE A 419 -41.63 -23.51 38.90
N ASP A 420 -41.51 -22.33 39.50
CA ASP A 420 -41.85 -22.05 40.90
C ASP A 420 -42.60 -20.70 41.01
N GLU A 421 -43.39 -20.50 42.06
CA GLU A 421 -44.19 -19.28 42.27
C GLU A 421 -43.35 -18.04 42.68
N GLY A 422 -42.02 -18.14 42.60
CA GLY A 422 -41.13 -17.04 42.84
C GLY A 422 -41.30 -15.88 41.84
N LYS A 423 -40.65 -14.76 42.17
CA LYS A 423 -40.83 -13.48 41.46
C LYS A 423 -39.69 -13.12 40.51
N LEU A 424 -38.83 -14.08 40.16
CA LEU A 424 -37.67 -13.81 39.31
C LEU A 424 -38.13 -13.52 37.88
N SER A 425 -37.49 -12.52 37.27
CA SER A 425 -37.74 -12.08 35.91
C SER A 425 -36.52 -12.31 35.02
N SER A 426 -36.69 -12.18 33.70
CA SER A 426 -35.57 -12.26 32.75
C SER A 426 -34.46 -11.22 32.99
N LYS A 427 -34.77 -10.11 33.69
CA LYS A 427 -33.79 -9.08 34.05
C LYS A 427 -32.81 -9.56 35.12
N ASP A 428 -33.23 -10.50 35.97
CA ASP A 428 -32.43 -11.02 37.08
C ASP A 428 -31.37 -12.04 36.61
N TRP A 429 -31.59 -12.62 35.42
CA TRP A 429 -30.72 -13.64 34.83
C TRP A 429 -29.24 -13.22 34.74
N ALA A 430 -28.98 -11.97 34.34
CA ALA A 430 -27.62 -11.45 34.18
C ALA A 430 -26.83 -11.38 35.51
N HIS A 431 -27.53 -11.25 36.63
CA HIS A 431 -26.94 -11.24 37.96
C HIS A 431 -26.83 -12.66 38.54
N LEU A 432 -27.84 -13.51 38.32
CA LEU A 432 -27.89 -14.88 38.84
C LEU A 432 -26.88 -15.84 38.20
N ARG A 433 -26.48 -15.62 36.95
CA ARG A 433 -25.48 -16.46 36.26
C ARG A 433 -24.04 -16.27 36.75
N LYS A 434 -23.77 -15.24 37.57
CA LYS A 434 -22.44 -15.01 38.13
C LYS A 434 -22.18 -15.96 39.31
N PRO A 435 -20.98 -16.57 39.43
CA PRO A 435 -20.65 -17.40 40.58
C PRO A 435 -20.82 -16.62 41.89
N PHE A 436 -21.59 -17.16 42.84
CA PHE A 436 -21.81 -16.54 44.15
C PHE A 436 -21.55 -17.57 45.27
N VAL A 437 -20.77 -17.21 46.29
CA VAL A 437 -20.49 -18.11 47.42
C VAL A 437 -21.41 -17.74 48.58
N SER A 438 -22.21 -18.70 49.07
CA SER A 438 -23.08 -18.50 50.24
C SER A 438 -22.72 -19.46 51.38
N LYS A 439 -23.18 -19.16 52.61
CA LYS A 439 -22.97 -20.01 53.80
C LYS A 439 -23.53 -21.45 53.67
N SER A 440 -24.35 -21.72 52.64
CA SER A 440 -25.04 -23.00 52.42
C SER A 440 -24.65 -23.66 51.07
N GLY A 441 -23.62 -23.15 50.38
CA GLY A 441 -23.07 -23.78 49.18
C GLY A 441 -22.21 -22.86 48.31
N LEU A 442 -21.44 -23.46 47.39
CA LEU A 442 -20.50 -22.78 46.49
C LEU A 442 -21.16 -21.93 45.38
N GLY A 443 -22.50 -21.99 45.26
CA GLY A 443 -23.33 -21.30 44.23
C GLY A 443 -22.84 -21.44 42.78
N LEU A 444 -22.21 -22.58 42.48
CA LEU A 444 -21.77 -22.96 41.13
C LEU A 444 -22.89 -23.60 40.30
N GLY A 445 -24.05 -23.91 40.91
CA GLY A 445 -25.12 -24.71 40.28
C GLY A 445 -25.57 -24.15 38.93
N LEU A 446 -25.99 -22.88 38.87
CA LEU A 446 -26.43 -22.25 37.62
C LEU A 446 -25.30 -22.11 36.59
N THR A 447 -24.06 -21.89 37.03
CA THR A 447 -22.88 -21.84 36.15
C THR A 447 -22.57 -23.21 35.52
N ILE A 448 -22.77 -24.30 36.28
CA ILE A 448 -22.65 -25.67 35.77
C ILE A 448 -23.75 -25.93 34.74
N VAL A 449 -25.00 -25.56 35.01
CA VAL A 449 -26.11 -25.72 34.05
C VAL A 449 -25.83 -24.94 32.77
N GLU A 450 -25.47 -23.65 32.85
CA GLU A 450 -25.16 -22.82 31.67
C GLU A 450 -24.01 -23.43 30.84
N SER A 451 -22.94 -23.88 31.49
CA SER A 451 -21.80 -24.48 30.81
C SER A 451 -22.13 -25.82 30.16
N MET A 452 -22.88 -26.70 30.82
CA MET A 452 -23.21 -28.02 30.27
C MET A 452 -24.26 -27.92 29.17
N MET A 453 -25.22 -27.00 29.28
CA MET A 453 -26.19 -26.72 28.22
C MET A 453 -25.50 -26.26 26.95
N GLY A 454 -24.53 -25.34 27.05
CA GLY A 454 -23.73 -24.92 25.89
C GLY A 454 -22.97 -26.07 25.23
N ARG A 455 -22.44 -27.03 26.03
CA ARG A 455 -21.72 -28.21 25.52
C ARG A 455 -22.63 -29.26 24.89
N MET A 456 -23.86 -29.39 25.37
CA MET A 456 -24.90 -30.25 24.76
C MET A 456 -25.53 -29.60 23.52
N GLY A 457 -25.05 -28.42 23.08
CA GLY A 457 -25.62 -27.67 21.95
C GLY A 457 -26.96 -27.00 22.28
N GLY A 458 -27.35 -26.99 23.55
CA GLY A 458 -28.59 -26.44 24.05
C GLY A 458 -28.46 -25.00 24.59
N LYS A 459 -29.58 -24.45 25.05
CA LYS A 459 -29.68 -23.10 25.62
C LYS A 459 -30.45 -23.11 26.93
N MET A 460 -30.04 -22.24 27.85
CA MET A 460 -30.75 -21.98 29.09
C MET A 460 -31.29 -20.56 29.11
N SER A 461 -32.52 -20.37 29.57
CA SER A 461 -33.12 -19.05 29.78
C SER A 461 -33.97 -19.01 31.04
N LEU A 462 -34.25 -17.79 31.51
CA LEU A 462 -35.11 -17.52 32.67
C LEU A 462 -36.21 -16.55 32.24
N ILE A 463 -37.47 -16.93 32.47
CA ILE A 463 -38.65 -16.08 32.29
C ILE A 463 -39.44 -16.03 33.59
N GLY A 464 -40.35 -15.05 33.73
CA GLY A 464 -41.24 -14.94 34.89
C GLY A 464 -41.71 -13.50 35.15
N PRO A 465 -42.54 -13.29 36.19
CA PRO A 465 -43.13 -14.31 37.08
C PRO A 465 -44.31 -15.09 36.45
N PRO A 466 -44.59 -16.36 36.86
CA PRO A 466 -43.85 -17.13 37.86
C PRO A 466 -42.45 -17.53 37.37
N THR A 467 -41.49 -17.64 38.29
CA THR A 467 -40.09 -18.00 37.97
C THR A 467 -40.06 -19.28 37.15
N THR A 468 -39.50 -19.23 35.94
CA THR A 468 -39.42 -20.38 35.06
C THR A 468 -38.05 -20.46 34.40
N PHE A 469 -37.28 -21.48 34.78
CA PHE A 469 -36.03 -21.83 34.09
C PHE A 469 -36.32 -22.78 32.93
N ILE A 470 -35.87 -22.43 31.73
CA ILE A 470 -36.10 -23.19 30.50
C ILE A 470 -34.77 -23.74 29.99
N LEU A 471 -34.67 -25.06 29.85
CA LEU A 471 -33.59 -25.77 29.19
C LEU A 471 -34.06 -26.26 27.81
N GLU A 472 -33.41 -25.82 26.75
CA GLU A 472 -33.68 -26.27 25.38
C GLU A 472 -32.50 -27.09 24.88
N ILE A 473 -32.73 -28.35 24.50
CA ILE A 473 -31.65 -29.27 24.08
C ILE A 473 -32.01 -29.88 22.73
N PRO A 474 -31.09 -29.84 21.74
CA PRO A 474 -31.28 -30.60 20.51
C PRO A 474 -31.15 -32.10 20.83
N CYS A 475 -32.14 -32.90 20.43
CA CYS A 475 -32.12 -34.35 20.60
C CYS A 475 -32.53 -35.06 19.31
N GLU A 476 -31.88 -36.19 19.03
CA GLU A 476 -32.35 -37.14 18.02
C GLU A 476 -33.44 -38.00 18.67
N THR A 477 -34.64 -38.00 18.10
CA THR A 477 -35.74 -38.86 18.56
C THR A 477 -35.93 -40.02 17.59
N ASP A 478 -36.08 -41.24 18.11
CA ASP A 478 -36.47 -42.37 17.27
C ASP A 478 -37.99 -42.36 17.10
N SER A 479 -38.48 -41.74 16.02
CA SER A 479 -39.90 -41.74 15.68
C SER A 479 -40.33 -43.01 14.92
N ALA A 480 -39.54 -44.10 14.97
CA ALA A 480 -39.83 -45.37 14.30
C ALA A 480 -39.98 -46.54 15.29
N SER A 481 -40.87 -46.40 16.28
CA SER A 481 -41.48 -47.57 16.94
C SER A 481 -42.76 -47.19 17.68
N ARG A 482 -43.88 -47.20 16.95
CA ARG A 482 -45.19 -47.56 17.50
C ARG A 482 -45.78 -48.66 16.66
#